data_AF-A0A8J6YPR9-F1
#
_entry.id   AF-A0A8J6YPR9-F1
#
_cell.length_a   1.000
_cell.length_b   1.000
_cell.length_c   1.000
_cell.angle_alpha   90.00
_cell.angle_beta   90.00
_cell.angle_gamma   90.00
#
_symmetry.space_group_name_H-M   'P 1'
#
loop_
_entity.id
_entity.type
_entity.pdbx_description
1 polymer ?
#
loop_
_entity_poly.entity_id
_entity_poly.type
_entity_poly.pdbx_seq_one_letter_code
_entity_poly.pdbx_strand_id
1 'polypeptide(L)'
;LLVILIYAFFFPLMFYVGLLRMKEEILLPGDFTFLQYVMKPFFLFLLFFAVNYGVIYFFYTVGKVKMDGFTLLARYGSILTLPTLLLLIAFLSSFITPFFPEFFGFLASMGLFTVLSFLYLPLKRETGKGIDPFYAMLITQGVSLLVFILLLGSYLNEMGTLFYSGNLL
;
A
#
# COMPACT_ATOMS: atom_id res chain seq x y z
N LEU A 1 11.86 6.55 -4.61
CA LEU A 1 11.17 7.56 -3.75
C LEU A 1 9.89 8.09 -4.40
N LEU A 2 9.96 8.89 -5.49
CA LEU A 2 8.79 9.55 -6.09
C LEU A 2 7.63 8.59 -6.42
N VAL A 3 7.89 7.40 -6.97
CA VAL A 3 6.87 6.36 -7.22
C VAL A 3 6.13 5.95 -5.93
N ILE A 4 6.82 5.86 -4.79
CA ILE A 4 6.23 5.50 -3.49
C ILE A 4 5.27 6.60 -3.02
N LEU A 5 5.65 7.87 -3.20
CA LEU A 5 4.81 9.03 -2.87
C LEU A 5 3.55 9.08 -3.75
N ILE A 6 3.71 8.84 -5.06
CA ILE A 6 2.59 8.78 -6.00
C ILE A 6 1.65 7.62 -5.62
N TYR A 7 2.17 6.42 -5.39
CA TYR A 7 1.34 5.28 -4.98
C TYR A 7 0.58 5.58 -3.69
N ALA A 8 1.28 6.03 -2.64
CA ALA A 8 0.69 6.31 -1.33
C ALA A 8 -0.40 7.38 -1.39
N PHE A 9 -0.30 8.35 -2.32
CA PHE A 9 -1.28 9.43 -2.46
C PHE A 9 -2.45 9.05 -3.37
N PHE A 10 -2.16 8.49 -4.55
CA PHE A 10 -3.21 8.16 -5.51
C PHE A 10 -4.07 6.98 -5.05
N PHE A 11 -3.53 6.03 -4.27
CA PHE A 11 -4.31 4.89 -3.76
C PHE A 11 -5.54 5.35 -2.97
N PRO A 12 -5.42 6.12 -1.87
CA PRO A 12 -6.60 6.62 -1.16
C PRO A 12 -7.38 7.69 -1.92
N LEU A 13 -6.73 8.49 -2.79
CA LEU A 13 -7.45 9.44 -3.66
C LEU A 13 -8.44 8.74 -4.60
N MET A 14 -8.06 7.60 -5.17
CA MET A 14 -8.92 6.78 -6.02
C MET A 14 -10.12 6.22 -5.24
N PHE A 15 -9.91 5.71 -4.02
CA PHE A 15 -11.03 5.29 -3.15
C PHE A 15 -11.94 6.46 -2.78
N TYR A 16 -11.40 7.65 -2.50
CA TYR A 16 -12.20 8.85 -2.22
C TYR A 16 -13.08 9.26 -3.41
N VAL A 17 -12.54 9.26 -4.64
CA VAL A 17 -13.34 9.54 -5.85
C VAL A 17 -14.42 8.47 -6.08
N GLY A 18 -14.11 7.19 -5.84
CA GLY A 18 -15.10 6.11 -5.87
C GLY A 18 -16.25 6.35 -4.88
N LEU A 19 -15.93 6.64 -3.61
CA LEU A 19 -16.92 6.91 -2.56
C LEU A 19 -17.80 8.14 -2.87
N LEU A 20 -17.24 9.20 -3.46
CA LEU A 20 -18.03 10.35 -3.90
C LEU A 20 -19.04 9.98 -4.98
N ARG A 21 -18.65 9.18 -5.99
CA ARG A 21 -19.59 8.69 -7.01
C ARG A 21 -20.68 7.79 -6.42
N MET A 22 -20.32 6.91 -5.48
CA MET A 22 -21.31 6.09 -4.77
C MET A 22 -22.27 6.93 -3.90
N LYS A 23 -21.84 8.08 -3.36
CA LYS A 23 -22.74 9.03 -2.67
C LYS A 23 -23.77 9.62 -3.63
N GLU A 24 -23.35 9.99 -4.84
CA GLU A 24 -24.23 10.53 -5.88
C GLU A 24 -25.23 9.48 -6.41
N GLU A 25 -24.80 8.22 -6.57
CA GLU A 25 -25.63 7.15 -7.15
C GLU A 25 -26.55 6.43 -6.13
N ILE A 26 -26.09 6.23 -4.89
CA ILE A 26 -26.75 5.35 -3.89
C ILE A 26 -27.14 6.12 -2.61
N LEU A 27 -27.00 7.47 -2.59
CA LEU A 27 -27.35 8.33 -1.45
C LEU A 27 -26.72 7.87 -0.12
N LEU A 28 -25.44 7.51 -0.14
CA LEU A 28 -24.71 7.12 1.07
C LEU A 28 -24.75 8.25 2.12
N PRO A 29 -25.20 7.97 3.36
CA PRO A 29 -25.19 8.96 4.43
C PRO A 29 -23.75 9.26 4.88
N GLY A 30 -23.50 10.52 5.25
CA GLY A 30 -22.21 10.99 5.78
C GLY A 30 -21.42 11.91 4.84
N ASP A 31 -20.51 12.68 5.43
CA ASP A 31 -19.67 13.65 4.70
C ASP A 31 -18.25 13.13 4.52
N PHE A 32 -17.94 12.76 3.28
CA PHE A 32 -16.61 12.32 2.87
C PHE A 32 -15.65 13.53 2.81
N THR A 33 -14.89 13.77 3.88
CA THR A 33 -13.91 14.86 3.90
C THR A 33 -12.55 14.42 3.35
N PHE A 34 -11.97 15.20 2.43
CA PHE A 34 -10.66 14.90 1.83
C PHE A 34 -9.54 14.63 2.86
N LEU A 35 -9.55 15.36 3.99
CA LEU A 35 -8.57 15.19 5.07
C LEU A 35 -8.65 13.77 5.70
N GLN A 36 -9.86 13.27 5.92
CA GLN A 36 -10.06 11.93 6.50
C GLN A 36 -9.79 10.84 5.48
N TYR A 37 -10.33 10.96 4.26
CA TYR A 37 -10.35 9.87 3.27
C TYR A 37 -9.13 9.82 2.34
N VAL A 38 -8.35 10.90 2.23
CA VAL A 38 -7.13 10.95 1.42
C VAL A 38 -5.89 11.18 2.28
N MET A 39 -5.85 12.28 3.04
CA MET A 39 -4.62 12.69 3.73
C MET A 39 -4.22 11.77 4.89
N LYS A 40 -5.16 11.36 5.75
CA LYS A 40 -4.89 10.37 6.81
C LYS A 40 -4.35 9.05 6.21
N PRO A 41 -5.06 8.36 5.29
CA PRO A 41 -4.54 7.17 4.60
C PRO A 41 -3.20 7.38 3.90
N PHE A 42 -2.95 8.52 3.24
CA PHE A 42 -1.66 8.82 2.62
C PHE A 42 -0.51 8.70 3.62
N PHE A 43 -0.62 9.32 4.80
CA PHE A 43 0.40 9.21 5.83
C PHE A 43 0.50 7.80 6.43
N LEU A 44 -0.61 7.06 6.55
CA LEU A 44 -0.59 5.64 6.94
C LEU A 44 0.14 4.76 5.90
N PHE A 45 -0.05 5.00 4.61
CA PHE A 45 0.71 4.33 3.55
C PHE A 45 2.20 4.69 3.57
N LEU A 46 2.56 5.95 3.81
CA LEU A 46 3.97 6.33 3.99
C LEU A 46 4.61 5.63 5.19
N LEU A 47 3.90 5.55 6.32
CA LEU A 47 4.36 4.82 7.51
C LEU A 47 4.49 3.32 7.24
N PHE A 48 3.50 2.71 6.59
CA PHE A 48 3.54 1.33 6.12
C PHE A 48 4.79 1.07 5.27
N PHE A 49 5.05 1.90 4.25
CA PHE A 49 6.21 1.79 3.39
C PHE A 49 7.54 1.97 4.13
N ALA A 50 7.61 2.90 5.08
CA ALA A 50 8.81 3.11 5.90
C ALA A 50 9.12 1.89 6.79
N VAL A 51 8.10 1.31 7.44
CA VAL A 51 8.25 0.09 8.26
C VAL A 51 8.63 -1.10 7.39
N ASN A 52 7.98 -1.30 6.25
CA ASN A 52 8.32 -2.34 5.27
C ASN A 52 9.78 -2.24 4.84
N TYR A 53 10.22 -1.04 4.42
CA TYR A 53 11.60 -0.80 4.01
C TYR A 53 12.60 -1.10 5.14
N GLY A 54 12.30 -0.70 6.38
CA GLY A 54 13.13 -0.99 7.55
C GLY A 54 13.27 -2.50 7.84
N VAL A 55 12.16 -3.24 7.76
CA VAL A 55 12.15 -4.71 7.92
C VAL A 55 12.97 -5.40 6.83
N ILE A 56 12.78 -4.99 5.56
CA ILE A 56 13.56 -5.51 4.43
C ILE A 56 15.05 -5.23 4.65
N TYR A 57 15.41 -3.97 4.92
CA TYR A 57 16.79 -3.55 5.14
C TYR A 57 17.46 -4.36 6.26
N PHE A 58 16.77 -4.54 7.40
CA PHE A 58 17.23 -5.37 8.50
C PHE A 58 17.54 -6.81 8.06
N PHE A 59 16.63 -7.47 7.32
CA PHE A 59 16.87 -8.82 6.83
C PHE A 59 18.00 -8.92 5.80
N TYR A 60 18.22 -7.90 4.97
CA TYR A 60 19.38 -7.86 4.07
C TYR A 60 20.70 -7.74 4.84
N THR A 61 20.73 -6.90 5.88
CA THR A 61 21.90 -6.76 6.77
C THR A 61 22.22 -8.06 7.50
N VAL A 62 21.21 -8.70 8.13
CA VAL A 62 21.38 -9.99 8.84
C VAL A 62 21.68 -11.15 7.88
N GLY A 63 21.12 -11.11 6.66
CA GLY A 63 21.39 -12.06 5.58
C GLY A 63 22.76 -11.92 4.91
N LYS A 64 23.56 -10.92 5.30
CA LYS A 64 24.89 -10.61 4.72
C LYS A 64 24.85 -10.46 3.19
N VAL A 65 23.83 -9.75 2.70
CA VAL A 65 23.72 -9.37 1.30
C VAL A 65 24.36 -7.99 1.12
N LYS A 66 25.37 -7.85 0.24
CA LYS A 66 25.87 -6.53 -0.15
C LYS A 66 24.83 -5.80 -0.99
N MET A 67 24.02 -4.98 -0.33
CA MET A 67 23.17 -3.99 -0.99
C MET A 67 23.08 -2.76 -0.10
N ASP A 68 23.39 -1.60 -0.66
CA ASP A 68 23.25 -0.33 0.04
C ASP A 68 21.77 0.09 0.13
N GLY A 69 21.46 0.95 1.11
CA GLY A 69 20.09 1.40 1.38
C GLY A 69 19.46 2.15 0.21
N PHE A 70 20.26 2.88 -0.59
CA PHE A 70 19.75 3.62 -1.75
C PHE A 70 19.38 2.69 -2.90
N THR A 71 20.21 1.69 -3.21
CA THR A 71 19.88 0.63 -4.18
C THR A 71 18.65 -0.16 -3.76
N LEU A 72 18.49 -0.45 -2.45
CA LEU A 72 17.26 -1.07 -1.94
C LEU A 72 16.03 -0.19 -2.18
N LEU A 73 16.11 1.10 -1.83
CA LEU A 73 15.00 2.04 -2.01
C LEU A 73 14.68 2.30 -3.49
N ALA A 74 15.70 2.26 -4.36
CA ALA A 74 15.54 2.32 -5.80
C ALA A 74 14.81 1.08 -6.33
N ARG A 75 15.26 -0.13 -5.99
CA ARG A 75 14.58 -1.40 -6.36
C ARG A 75 13.14 -1.43 -5.87
N TYR A 76 12.90 -1.01 -4.62
CA TYR A 76 11.56 -0.92 -4.03
C TYR A 76 10.64 0.00 -4.85
N GLY A 77 11.12 1.20 -5.21
CA GLY A 77 10.40 2.12 -6.09
C GLY A 77 10.19 1.57 -7.50
N SER A 78 11.19 0.92 -8.10
CA SER A 78 11.09 0.36 -9.45
C SER A 78 10.00 -0.71 -9.54
N ILE A 79 9.93 -1.65 -8.59
CA ILE A 79 8.92 -2.72 -8.61
C ILE A 79 7.50 -2.14 -8.35
N LEU A 80 7.38 -1.10 -7.50
CA LEU A 80 6.12 -0.37 -7.32
C LEU A 80 5.65 0.41 -8.56
N THR A 81 6.49 0.61 -9.58
CA THR A 81 6.11 1.37 -10.78
C THR A 81 4.89 0.75 -11.48
N LEU A 82 4.87 -0.58 -11.67
CA LEU A 82 3.76 -1.25 -12.36
C LEU A 82 2.43 -1.14 -11.57
N PRO A 83 2.36 -1.46 -10.26
CA PRO A 83 1.17 -1.18 -9.44
C PRO A 83 0.74 0.30 -9.47
N THR A 84 1.69 1.24 -9.44
CA THR A 84 1.39 2.68 -9.53
C THR A 84 0.78 3.05 -10.87
N LEU A 85 1.28 2.48 -11.97
CA LEU A 85 0.82 2.77 -13.33
C LEU A 85 -0.59 2.19 -13.56
N LEU A 86 -0.86 0.97 -13.08
CA LEU A 86 -2.22 0.41 -13.04
C LEU A 86 -3.19 1.29 -12.25
N LEU A 87 -2.73 1.85 -11.12
CA LEU A 87 -3.55 2.69 -10.27
C LEU A 87 -3.78 4.11 -10.85
N LEU A 88 -2.83 4.64 -11.62
CA LEU A 88 -3.06 5.86 -12.42
C LEU A 88 -4.08 5.61 -13.54
N ILE A 89 -4.02 4.46 -14.22
CA ILE A 89 -5.03 4.05 -15.21
C ILE A 89 -6.40 3.89 -14.53
N ALA A 90 -6.45 3.31 -13.33
CA ALA A 90 -7.66 3.20 -12.51
C ALA A 90 -8.29 4.56 -12.21
N PHE A 91 -7.48 5.50 -11.73
CA PHE A 91 -7.90 6.84 -11.38
C PHE A 91 -8.41 7.61 -12.61
N LEU A 92 -7.74 7.50 -13.77
CA LEU A 92 -8.23 8.11 -15.02
C LEU A 92 -9.53 7.46 -15.50
N SER A 93 -9.65 6.13 -15.39
CA SER A 93 -10.86 5.38 -15.73
C SER A 93 -12.03 5.72 -14.80
N SER A 94 -11.75 6.11 -13.55
CA SER A 94 -12.75 6.50 -12.54
C SER A 94 -13.60 7.70 -12.93
N PHE A 95 -13.14 8.54 -13.87
CA PHE A 95 -13.94 9.63 -14.43
C PHE A 95 -14.93 9.16 -15.50
N ILE A 96 -14.59 8.08 -16.24
CA ILE A 96 -15.39 7.55 -17.34
C ILE A 96 -16.52 6.68 -16.80
N THR A 97 -16.22 5.73 -15.90
CA THR A 97 -17.17 4.70 -15.46
C THR A 97 -17.01 4.39 -13.96
N PRO A 98 -18.10 4.33 -13.17
CA PRO A 98 -18.03 4.21 -11.71
C PRO A 98 -17.51 2.85 -11.20
N PHE A 99 -17.66 1.75 -11.95
CA PHE A 99 -17.32 0.38 -11.49
C PHE A 99 -15.83 -0.03 -11.60
N PHE A 100 -15.00 0.71 -12.35
CA PHE A 100 -13.59 0.33 -12.55
C PHE A 100 -12.61 0.62 -11.38
N PRO A 101 -12.81 1.62 -10.50
CA PRO A 101 -11.88 1.93 -9.40
C PRO A 101 -11.67 0.76 -8.43
N GLU A 102 -12.74 0.02 -8.12
CA GLU A 102 -12.73 -1.09 -7.16
C GLU A 102 -11.86 -2.25 -7.67
N PHE A 103 -12.07 -2.66 -8.92
CA PHE A 103 -11.33 -3.74 -9.57
C PHE A 103 -9.83 -3.41 -9.69
N PHE A 104 -9.49 -2.23 -10.18
CA PHE A 104 -8.09 -1.83 -10.29
C PHE A 104 -7.45 -1.52 -8.93
N GLY A 105 -8.21 -1.04 -7.94
CA GLY A 105 -7.76 -0.87 -6.57
C GLY A 105 -7.42 -2.20 -5.90
N PHE A 106 -8.25 -3.22 -6.13
CA PHE A 106 -7.96 -4.60 -5.74
C PHE A 106 -6.66 -5.09 -6.39
N LEU A 107 -6.50 -4.95 -7.72
CA LEU A 107 -5.27 -5.34 -8.42
C LEU A 107 -4.04 -4.58 -7.90
N ALA A 108 -4.15 -3.28 -7.63
CA ALA A 108 -3.06 -2.49 -7.06
C ALA A 108 -2.70 -2.92 -5.63
N SER A 109 -3.68 -3.36 -4.83
CA SER A 109 -3.46 -3.91 -3.49
C SER A 109 -2.81 -5.30 -3.54
N MET A 110 -3.17 -6.17 -4.50
CA MET A 110 -2.42 -7.40 -4.77
C MET A 110 -0.98 -7.10 -5.20
N GLY A 111 -0.79 -6.02 -5.95
CA GLY A 111 0.51 -5.47 -6.31
C GLY A 111 1.41 -5.20 -5.09
N LEU A 112 0.90 -4.54 -4.05
CA LEU A 112 1.66 -4.26 -2.81
C LEU A 112 2.30 -5.50 -2.20
N PHE A 113 1.53 -6.58 -2.05
CA PHE A 113 2.02 -7.80 -1.42
C PHE A 113 2.91 -8.61 -2.38
N THR A 114 2.64 -8.62 -3.68
CA THR A 114 3.52 -9.33 -4.64
C THR A 114 4.86 -8.64 -4.86
N VAL A 115 4.92 -7.29 -4.84
CA VAL A 115 6.15 -6.47 -4.90
C VAL A 115 7.21 -6.96 -3.90
N LEU A 116 6.79 -7.28 -2.69
CA LEU A 116 7.68 -7.72 -1.60
C LEU A 116 8.42 -9.01 -1.95
N SER A 117 7.75 -9.98 -2.59
CA SER A 117 8.38 -11.25 -3.01
C SER A 117 9.43 -11.04 -4.11
N PHE A 118 9.19 -10.13 -5.06
CA PHE A 118 10.10 -9.88 -6.17
C PHE A 118 11.44 -9.24 -5.76
N LEU A 119 11.52 -8.60 -4.59
CA LEU A 119 12.77 -8.07 -4.04
C LEU A 119 13.77 -9.17 -3.66
N TYR A 120 13.28 -10.31 -3.18
CA TYR A 120 14.10 -11.42 -2.66
C TYR A 120 14.56 -12.41 -3.73
N LEU A 121 13.85 -12.54 -4.84
CA LEU A 121 14.19 -13.45 -5.95
C LEU A 121 15.60 -13.27 -6.55
N PRO A 122 16.13 -12.05 -6.79
CA PRO A 122 17.47 -11.87 -7.37
C PRO A 122 18.63 -11.97 -6.36
N LEU A 123 18.39 -12.36 -5.11
CA LEU A 123 19.41 -12.30 -4.06
C LEU A 123 20.29 -13.55 -4.01
N LYS A 124 21.55 -13.36 -4.42
CA LYS A 124 22.63 -14.30 -4.09
C LYS A 124 23.26 -13.88 -2.76
N ARG A 125 23.35 -14.80 -1.79
CA ARG A 125 24.16 -14.59 -0.59
C ARG A 125 25.64 -14.50 -0.96
N GLU A 126 26.39 -13.65 -0.27
CA GLU A 126 27.85 -13.62 -0.39
C GLU A 126 28.54 -14.73 0.42
N THR A 127 27.89 -15.20 1.49
CA THR A 127 28.44 -16.26 2.34
C THR A 127 27.36 -17.28 2.66
N GLY A 128 27.74 -18.54 2.87
CA GLY A 128 26.83 -19.60 3.34
C GLY A 128 26.34 -19.45 4.78
N LYS A 129 26.42 -18.24 5.37
CA LYS A 129 26.03 -17.91 6.74
C LYS A 129 25.07 -16.72 6.73
N GLY A 130 23.94 -16.84 7.41
CA GLY A 130 22.89 -15.80 7.46
C GLY A 130 21.50 -16.42 7.30
N ILE A 131 20.46 -15.58 7.34
CA ILE A 131 19.06 -16.03 7.20
C ILE A 131 18.77 -16.45 5.75
N ASP A 132 17.86 -17.42 5.58
CA ASP A 132 17.06 -17.68 4.38
C ASP A 132 16.68 -16.47 3.50
N PRO A 133 17.14 -16.15 2.28
CA PRO A 133 16.38 -15.24 1.41
C PRO A 133 14.89 -15.63 1.32
N PHE A 134 14.58 -16.93 1.34
CA PHE A 134 13.22 -17.45 1.46
C PHE A 134 12.56 -17.15 2.81
N TYR A 135 13.24 -17.42 3.94
CA TYR A 135 12.67 -17.13 5.27
C TYR A 135 12.53 -15.63 5.54
N ALA A 136 13.49 -14.81 5.07
CA ALA A 136 13.43 -13.35 5.13
C ALA A 136 12.24 -12.81 4.34
N MET A 137 11.98 -13.36 3.15
CA MET A 137 10.78 -13.05 2.36
C MET A 137 9.50 -13.41 3.15
N LEU A 138 9.39 -14.62 3.69
CA LEU A 138 8.22 -15.05 4.47
C LEU A 138 7.96 -14.19 5.71
N ILE A 139 9.02 -13.89 6.50
CA ILE A 139 8.87 -13.04 7.69
C ILE A 139 8.52 -11.60 7.30
N THR A 140 9.14 -11.07 6.24
CA THR A 140 8.80 -9.73 5.73
C THR A 140 7.35 -9.68 5.30
N GLN A 141 6.84 -10.67 4.55
CA GLN A 141 5.44 -10.75 4.17
C GLN A 141 4.50 -10.81 5.39
N GLY A 142 4.82 -11.64 6.38
CA GLY A 142 4.04 -11.74 7.62
C GLY A 142 3.99 -10.44 8.42
N VAL A 143 5.13 -9.76 8.57
CA VAL A 143 5.21 -8.44 9.22
C VAL A 143 4.46 -7.38 8.40
N SER A 144 4.58 -7.41 7.08
CA SER A 144 3.90 -6.46 6.19
C SER A 144 2.38 -6.63 6.27
N LEU A 145 1.89 -7.87 6.26
CA LEU A 145 0.47 -8.17 6.47
C LEU A 145 -0.02 -7.72 7.84
N LEU A 146 0.73 -7.98 8.92
CA LEU A 146 0.41 -7.52 10.27
C LEU A 146 0.33 -5.99 10.35
N VAL A 147 1.34 -5.28 9.83
CA VAL A 147 1.38 -3.81 9.83
C VAL A 147 0.23 -3.24 8.98
N PHE A 148 -0.08 -3.87 7.83
CA PHE A 148 -1.24 -3.49 7.02
C PHE A 148 -2.56 -3.64 7.78
N ILE A 149 -2.78 -4.80 8.42
CA ILE A 149 -3.99 -5.05 9.21
C ILE A 149 -4.10 -4.09 10.40
N LEU A 150 -2.99 -3.79 11.09
CA LEU A 150 -3.00 -2.87 12.23
C LEU A 150 -3.27 -1.42 11.82
N LEU A 151 -2.61 -0.91 10.77
CA LEU A 151 -2.78 0.47 10.30
C LEU A 151 -4.11 0.67 9.57
N LEU A 152 -4.48 -0.25 8.67
CA LEU A 152 -5.74 -0.14 7.91
C LEU A 152 -6.95 -0.52 8.78
N GLY A 153 -6.83 -1.54 9.63
CA GLY A 153 -7.92 -2.00 10.50
C GLY A 153 -8.29 -1.00 11.58
N SER A 154 -7.32 -0.29 12.17
CA SER A 154 -7.62 0.82 13.10
C SER A 154 -8.33 1.97 12.38
N TYR A 155 -7.85 2.37 11.21
CA TYR A 155 -8.48 3.40 10.37
C TYR A 155 -9.90 3.02 9.90
N LEU A 156 -10.12 1.76 9.48
CA LEU A 156 -11.44 1.27 9.10
C LEU A 156 -12.40 1.19 10.28
N ASN A 157 -11.90 0.91 11.49
CA ASN A 157 -12.70 0.97 12.72
C ASN A 157 -13.11 2.42 13.04
N GLU A 158 -12.20 3.39 12.96
CA GLU A 158 -12.52 4.83 13.06
C GLU A 158 -13.62 5.21 12.04
N MET A 159 -13.44 4.87 10.76
CA MET A 159 -14.45 5.11 9.72
C MET A 159 -15.80 4.45 10.03
N GLY A 160 -15.80 3.20 10.49
CA GLY A 160 -17.02 2.48 10.85
C GLY A 160 -17.78 3.18 11.97
N THR A 161 -17.09 3.60 13.04
CA THR A 161 -17.73 4.34 14.14
C THR A 161 -18.33 5.68 13.67
N LEU A 162 -17.69 6.40 12.75
CA LEU A 162 -18.24 7.61 12.15
C LEU A 162 -19.51 7.32 11.31
N PHE A 163 -19.48 6.27 10.48
CA PHE A 163 -20.64 5.86 9.68
C PHE A 163 -21.85 5.44 10.53
N TYR A 164 -21.65 4.66 11.59
CA TYR A 164 -22.75 4.21 12.45
C TYR A 164 -23.25 5.29 13.41
N SER A 165 -22.40 6.21 13.86
CA SER A 165 -22.82 7.34 14.71
C SER A 165 -23.56 8.44 13.94
N GLY A 166 -23.30 8.61 12.63
CA GLY A 166 -24.01 9.55 11.77
C GLY A 166 -25.46 9.18 11.43
N ASN A 167 -25.86 7.93 11.66
CA ASN A 167 -27.23 7.42 11.39
C ASN A 167 -28.16 7.45 12.63
N LEU A 168 -27.81 8.24 13.67
CA LEU A 168 -28.58 8.39 14.91
C LEU A 168 -29.22 9.78 15.08
N LEU A 169 -29.34 10.55 13.99
CA LEU A 169 -30.01 11.85 13.91
C LEU A 169 -31.03 11.86 12.77
#